data_AF-A0A2Z4UK04-F1
#
_entry.id   AF-A0A2Z4UK04-F1
#
_cell.length_a   1.000
_cell.length_b   1.000
_cell.length_c   1.000
_cell.angle_alpha   90.00
_cell.angle_beta   90.00
_cell.angle_gamma   90.00
#
_symmetry.space_group_name_H-M   'P 1'
#
loop_
_entity.id
_entity.type
_entity.pdbx_description
1 polymer ?
#
loop_
_entity_poly.entity_id
_entity_poly.type
_entity_poly.pdbx_seq_one_letter_code
_entity_poly.pdbx_strand_id
1 'polypeptide(L)'
;MDYEVTLIDADIEGPMKGEMRLALTKNGEEQARVEYGWTEADFKARFVGHAASLSVPAHPTVFMSAPIMAIQELTAAPGDLPTDVFKNHKVFIDVA
;
A
#
# COMPACT_ATOMS: atom_id res chain seq x y z
N MET A 1 -12.90 4.82 -7.17
CA MET A 1 -11.77 4.92 -6.24
C MET A 1 -12.29 5.03 -4.83
N ASP A 2 -12.14 3.95 -4.08
CA ASP A 2 -12.69 3.79 -2.73
C ASP A 2 -11.79 4.41 -1.66
N TYR A 3 -10.47 4.32 -1.83
CA TYR A 3 -9.46 4.83 -0.91
C TYR A 3 -8.30 5.50 -1.65
N GLU A 4 -7.76 6.57 -1.06
CA GLU A 4 -6.45 7.11 -1.41
C GLU A 4 -5.39 6.41 -0.56
N VAL A 5 -4.33 5.95 -1.20
CA VAL A 5 -3.19 5.32 -0.56
C VAL A 5 -2.12 6.38 -0.36
N THR A 6 -1.63 6.50 0.87
CA THR A 6 -0.55 7.44 1.20
C THR A 6 0.62 6.70 1.83
N LEU A 7 1.84 7.10 1.48
CA LEU A 7 3.05 6.59 2.10
C LEU A 7 3.20 7.20 3.50
N ILE A 8 3.25 6.35 4.53
CA ILE A 8 3.57 6.78 5.91
C ILE A 8 5.09 6.85 6.04
N ASP A 9 5.75 5.72 5.83
CA ASP A 9 7.19 5.57 5.84
C ASP A 9 7.62 4.38 4.97
N ALA A 10 8.90 4.36 4.62
CA ALA A 10 9.54 3.21 4.03
C ALA A 10 11.04 3.23 4.32
N ASP A 11 11.61 2.04 4.46
CA ASP A 11 13.04 1.81 4.52
C ASP A 11 13.36 0.68 3.54
N ILE A 12 13.85 1.05 2.35
CA ILE A 12 14.09 0.11 1.25
C ILE A 12 15.59 0.13 0.93
N GLU A 13 16.28 -0.92 1.36
CA GLU A 13 17.71 -1.10 1.13
C GLU A 13 17.99 -1.65 -0.28
N GLY A 14 17.01 -2.34 -0.88
CA GLY A 14 17.09 -2.82 -2.25
C GLY A 14 15.89 -3.68 -2.66
N PRO A 15 15.93 -4.26 -3.88
CA PRO A 15 14.79 -5.01 -4.43
C PRO A 15 14.36 -6.19 -3.56
N MET A 16 15.30 -6.83 -2.85
CA MET A 16 15.06 -8.00 -2.02
C MET A 16 15.08 -7.70 -0.51
N LYS A 17 15.14 -6.43 -0.09
CA LYS A 17 15.11 -6.06 1.32
C LYS A 17 14.48 -4.69 1.53
N GLY A 18 13.34 -4.66 2.19
CA GLY A 18 12.70 -3.40 2.55
C GLY A 18 11.45 -3.57 3.39
N GLU A 19 11.03 -2.45 3.97
CA GLU A 19 9.77 -2.28 4.68
C GLU A 19 9.05 -1.05 4.16
N MET A 20 7.72 -1.09 4.15
CA MET A 20 6.88 0.02 3.72
C MET A 20 5.56 0.02 4.47
N ARG A 21 5.13 1.19 4.94
CA ARG A 21 3.84 1.38 5.61
C ARG A 21 3.00 2.36 4.83
N LEU A 22 1.79 1.94 4.49
CA LEU A 22 0.83 2.71 3.73
C LEU A 22 -0.42 2.96 4.55
N ALA A 23 -0.94 4.19 4.53
CA ALA A 23 -2.26 4.49 5.05
C ALA A 23 -3.31 4.35 3.93
N LEU A 24 -4.47 3.82 4.31
CA LEU A 24 -5.69 3.84 3.52
C LEU A 24 -6.53 5.01 4.04
N THR A 25 -6.68 6.03 3.21
CA THR A 25 -7.39 7.25 3.56
C THR A 25 -8.67 7.39 2.76
N LYS A 26 -9.71 7.95 3.38
CA LYS A 26 -10.94 8.35 2.69
C LYS A 26 -11.42 9.66 3.26
N ASN A 27 -11.75 10.62 2.39
CA ASN A 27 -12.14 11.97 2.78
C ASN A 27 -11.11 12.68 3.69
N GLY A 28 -9.82 12.38 3.51
CA GLY A 28 -8.73 12.96 4.32
C GLY A 28 -8.50 12.31 5.68
N GLU A 29 -9.28 11.29 6.06
CA GLU A 29 -9.11 10.55 7.31
C GLU A 29 -8.44 9.20 7.06
N GLU A 30 -7.45 8.84 7.88
CA GLU A 30 -6.89 7.49 7.90
C GLU A 30 -7.93 6.51 8.44
N GLN A 31 -8.29 5.52 7.62
CA GLN A 31 -9.28 4.50 7.93
C GLN A 31 -8.61 3.21 8.44
N ALA A 32 -7.45 2.88 7.86
CA ALA A 32 -6.64 1.72 8.20
C ALA A 32 -5.22 1.92 7.66
N ARG A 33 -4.30 1.01 7.99
CA ARG A 33 -2.98 0.96 7.38
C ARG A 33 -2.58 -0.46 6.98
N VAL A 34 -1.65 -0.53 6.04
CA VAL A 34 -1.07 -1.77 5.56
C VAL A 34 0.43 -1.69 5.71
N GLU A 35 1.02 -2.75 6.24
CA GLU A 35 2.45 -2.86 6.47
C GLU A 35 2.99 -3.99 5.61
N TYR A 36 4.03 -3.69 4.84
CA TYR A 36 4.75 -4.62 4.00
C TYR A 36 6.18 -4.74 4.50
N GLY A 37 6.71 -5.96 4.46
CA GLY A 37 8.12 -6.24 4.70
C GLY A 37 8.57 -7.39 3.83
N TRP A 38 9.77 -7.29 3.28
CA TRP A 38 10.34 -8.36 2.47
C TRP A 38 11.84 -8.49 2.69
N THR A 39 12.29 -9.72 2.55
CA THR A 39 13.69 -10.13 2.57
C THR A 39 13.93 -11.14 1.42
N GLU A 40 15.15 -11.61 1.25
CA GLU A 40 15.43 -12.72 0.33
C GLU A 40 14.67 -14.02 0.69
N ALA A 41 14.33 -14.20 1.98
CA ALA A 41 13.74 -15.43 2.48
C ALA A 41 12.21 -15.41 2.49
N ASP A 42 11.60 -14.25 2.73
CA ASP A 42 10.15 -14.14 2.87
C ASP A 42 9.59 -12.76 2.50
N PHE A 43 8.29 -12.77 2.24
CA PHE A 43 7.45 -11.59 2.11
C PHE A 43 6.35 -11.65 3.18
N LYS A 44 6.11 -10.53 3.86
CA LYS A 44 5.06 -10.37 4.87
C LYS A 44 4.21 -9.15 4.52
N ALA A 45 2.90 -9.32 4.61
CA ALA A 45 1.94 -8.22 4.55
C ALA A 45 0.99 -8.33 5.75
N ARG A 46 0.65 -7.18 6.33
CA ARG A 46 -0.25 -7.10 7.47
C ARG A 46 -1.22 -5.94 7.31
N PHE A 47 -2.50 -6.25 7.31
CA PHE A 47 -3.56 -5.25 7.44
C PHE A 47 -3.75 -4.89 8.93
N VAL A 48 -3.83 -3.60 9.23
CA VAL A 48 -4.07 -3.06 10.57
C VAL A 48 -5.29 -2.15 10.52
N GLY A 49 -6.40 -2.65 11.06
CA GLY A 49 -7.69 -1.95 11.09
C GLY A 49 -8.84 -2.92 11.32
N HIS A 50 -10.07 -2.41 11.31
CA HIS A 50 -11.28 -3.21 11.39
C HIS A 50 -12.02 -3.18 10.05
N ALA A 51 -11.70 -4.15 9.18
CA ALA A 51 -12.13 -4.16 7.78
C ALA A 51 -13.65 -4.02 7.58
N ALA A 52 -14.45 -4.63 8.47
CA ALA A 52 -15.90 -4.58 8.41
C ALA A 52 -16.50 -3.20 8.74
N SER A 53 -15.73 -2.32 9.40
CA SER A 53 -16.18 -0.97 9.76
C SER A 53 -15.64 0.13 8.84
N LEU A 54 -14.81 -0.21 7.86
CA LEU A 54 -14.33 0.78 6.91
C LEU A 54 -15.46 1.27 6.00
N SER A 55 -15.33 2.47 5.42
CA SER A 55 -16.40 3.08 4.63
C SER A 55 -16.85 2.23 3.42
N VAL A 56 -15.94 1.47 2.82
CA VAL A 56 -16.22 0.43 1.82
C VAL A 56 -15.60 -0.87 2.34
N PRO A 57 -16.38 -1.74 3.00
CA PRO A 57 -15.86 -2.97 3.57
C PRO A 57 -15.39 -3.95 2.49
N ALA A 58 -14.25 -4.60 2.73
CA ALA A 58 -13.75 -5.70 1.92
C ALA A 58 -12.99 -6.70 2.79
N HIS A 59 -12.61 -7.85 2.24
CA HIS A 59 -11.76 -8.80 2.96
C HIS A 59 -10.35 -8.19 3.19
N PRO A 60 -9.70 -8.39 4.36
CA PRO A 60 -8.37 -7.84 4.63
C PRO A 60 -7.32 -8.10 3.56
N THR A 61 -7.40 -9.23 2.85
CA THR A 61 -6.48 -9.56 1.75
C THR A 61 -6.60 -8.61 0.57
N VAL A 62 -7.79 -8.09 0.27
CA VAL A 62 -8.00 -7.08 -0.78
C VAL A 62 -7.24 -5.81 -0.44
N PHE A 63 -7.33 -5.36 0.82
CA PHE A 63 -6.58 -4.21 1.31
C PHE A 63 -5.07 -4.44 1.31
N MET A 64 -4.60 -5.68 1.41
CA MET A 64 -3.17 -5.99 1.29
C MET A 64 -2.68 -6.04 -0.16
N SER A 65 -3.49 -6.50 -1.12
CA SER A 65 -3.07 -6.65 -2.51
C SER A 65 -3.29 -5.40 -3.36
N ALA A 66 -4.41 -4.70 -3.19
CA ALA A 66 -4.78 -3.58 -4.06
C ALA A 66 -3.77 -2.42 -4.03
N PRO A 67 -3.22 -1.98 -2.87
CA PRO A 67 -2.25 -0.89 -2.85
C PRO A 67 -0.97 -1.22 -3.63
N ILE A 68 -0.43 -2.42 -3.45
CA ILE A 68 0.84 -2.78 -4.11
C ILE A 68 0.65 -2.95 -5.62
N MET A 69 -0.52 -3.44 -6.07
CA MET A 69 -0.85 -3.49 -7.50
C MET A 69 -0.96 -2.09 -8.11
N ALA A 70 -1.68 -1.17 -7.46
CA ALA A 70 -1.80 0.21 -7.94
C ALA A 70 -0.45 0.93 -7.99
N ILE A 71 0.44 0.70 -7.01
CA ILE A 71 1.81 1.23 -7.03
C ILE A 71 2.59 0.65 -8.22
N GLN A 72 2.51 -0.66 -8.45
CA GLN A 72 3.20 -1.32 -9.56
C GLN A 72 2.74 -0.81 -10.93
N GLU A 73 1.44 -0.57 -11.12
CA GLU A 73 0.89 0.01 -12.35
C GLU A 73 1.41 1.42 -12.65
N LEU A 74 1.72 2.19 -11.60
CA LEU A 74 2.26 3.54 -11.69
C LEU A 74 3.79 3.59 -11.75
N THR A 75 4.47 2.47 -11.52
CA THR A 75 5.93 2.41 -11.56
C THR A 75 6.42 2.45 -13.00
N ALA A 76 7.32 3.39 -13.32
CA ALA A 76 7.68 3.70 -14.69
C ALA A 76 8.73 2.74 -15.28
N ALA A 77 9.70 2.28 -14.47
CA ALA A 77 10.76 1.38 -14.93
C ALA A 77 11.02 0.22 -13.94
N PRO A 78 11.44 -0.96 -14.44
CA PRO A 78 11.96 -2.04 -13.60
C PRO A 78 13.26 -1.60 -12.92
N GLY A 79 13.18 -1.14 -11.68
CA GLY A 79 14.32 -0.63 -10.91
C GLY A 79 14.03 0.61 -10.09
N ASP A 80 12.93 1.31 -10.37
CA ASP A 80 12.46 2.43 -9.53
C ASP A 80 12.00 1.89 -8.17
N LEU A 81 12.16 2.71 -7.12
CA LEU A 81 11.64 2.33 -5.81
C LEU A 81 10.11 2.42 -5.85
N PRO A 82 9.37 1.46 -5.25
CA PRO A 82 7.91 1.53 -5.17
C PRO A 82 7.40 2.85 -4.56
N THR A 83 8.20 3.51 -3.73
CA THR A 83 7.84 4.78 -3.10
C THR A 83 7.98 5.99 -4.01
N ASP A 84 8.69 5.88 -5.13
CA ASP A 84 8.89 6.99 -6.06
C ASP A 84 7.57 7.45 -6.70
N VAL A 85 6.58 6.56 -6.80
CA VAL A 85 5.24 6.90 -7.31
C VAL A 85 4.59 8.02 -6.50
N PHE A 86 4.81 8.08 -5.19
CA PHE A 86 4.19 9.08 -4.30
C PHE A 86 4.76 10.49 -4.47
N LYS A 87 5.90 10.66 -5.17
CA LYS A 87 6.46 11.97 -5.48
C LYS A 87 5.69 12.66 -6.61
N ASN A 88 5.17 11.87 -7.55
CA ASN A 88 4.60 12.36 -8.80
C ASN A 88 3.12 12.01 -8.98
N HIS A 89 2.60 11.06 -8.19
CA HIS A 89 1.26 10.52 -8.34
C HIS A 89 0.52 10.49 -7.00
N LYS A 90 -0.80 10.69 -7.08
CA LYS A 90 -1.73 10.20 -6.06
C LYS A 90 -2.06 8.75 -6.40
N VAL A 91 -1.94 7.88 -5.41
CA VAL A 91 -2.26 6.45 -5.56
C VAL A 91 -3.63 6.21 -4.97
N PHE A 92 -4.46 5.46 -5.68
CA PHE A 92 -5.82 5.16 -5.26
C PHE A 92 -6.15 3.71 -5.60
N ILE A 93 -7.09 3.14 -4.85
CA ILE A 93 -7.53 1.76 -5.03
C ILE A 93 -9.05 1.66 -5.08
N ASP A 94 -9.52 0.64 -5.79
CA ASP A 94 -10.89 0.12 -5.75
C ASP A 94 -10.87 -1.22 -5.03
N VAL A 95 -11.82 -1.44 -4.11
CA VAL A 95 -11.89 -2.66 -3.28
C VAL A 95 -13.24 -3.36 -3.36
N ALA A 96 -14.18 -2.80 -4.12
CA ALA A 96 -15.49 -3.36 -4.44
C ALA A 96 -15.46 -4.31 -5.64
#